data_AF-A0A7C7H965-F1
#
_entry.id   AF-A0A7C7H965-F1
#
_cell.length_a   1.000
_cell.length_b   1.000
_cell.length_c   1.000
_cell.angle_alpha   90.00
_cell.angle_beta   90.00
_cell.angle_gamma   90.00
#
_symmetry.space_group_name_H-M   'P 1'
#
loop_
_entity.id
_entity.type
_entity.pdbx_description
1 polymer ?
#
loop_
_entity_poly.entity_id
_entity_poly.type
_entity_poly.pdbx_seq_one_letter_code
_entity_poly.pdbx_strand_id
1 'polypeptide(L)'
;MVLGRQLLGYLAISGLFVTVAMTFTGALQGTGDTRGPLYISILSQVIIPVGLCFIIQSTRGLEASDIWLAIVFGHVTRCGLSILRFQQGKWRNIRIDLTPA
;
A
#
# COMPACT_ATOMS: atom_id res chain seq x y z
N MET A 1 26.43 -6.21 -2.50
CA MET A 1 26.25 -4.78 -2.19
C MET A 1 25.40 -4.02 -3.23
N VAL A 2 25.52 -4.29 -4.53
CA VAL A 2 24.79 -3.55 -5.60
C VAL A 2 23.26 -3.59 -5.44
N LEU A 3 22.67 -4.79 -5.23
CA LEU A 3 21.23 -4.95 -5.03
C LEU A 3 20.71 -4.17 -3.81
N GLY A 4 21.45 -4.20 -2.70
CA GLY A 4 21.08 -3.47 -1.48
C GLY A 4 21.06 -1.95 -1.69
N ARG A 5 22.06 -1.40 -2.39
CA ARG A 5 22.10 0.03 -2.74
C ARG A 5 20.92 0.43 -3.64
N GLN A 6 20.61 -0.39 -4.64
CA GLN A 6 19.45 -0.15 -5.51
C GLN A 6 18.17 -0.16 -4.69
N LEU A 7 17.92 -1.24 -3.95
CA LEU A 7 16.74 -1.39 -3.10
C LEU A 7 16.56 -0.18 -2.17
N LEU A 8 17.60 0.23 -1.44
CA LEU A 8 17.54 1.38 -0.54
C LEU A 8 17.22 2.68 -1.28
N GLY A 9 17.71 2.87 -2.51
CA GLY A 9 17.36 4.03 -3.35
C GLY A 9 15.85 4.09 -3.66
N TYR A 10 15.26 2.97 -4.07
CA TYR A 10 13.81 2.90 -4.32
C TYR A 10 12.99 3.02 -3.03
N LEU A 11 13.48 2.45 -1.92
CA LEU A 11 12.79 2.52 -0.63
C LEU A 11 12.86 3.91 0.00
N ALA A 12 13.92 4.68 -0.24
CA ALA A 12 14.01 6.07 0.22
C ALA A 12 12.86 6.92 -0.36
N ILE A 13 12.55 6.73 -1.65
CA ILE A 13 11.40 7.37 -2.30
C ILE A 13 10.08 6.81 -1.74
N SER A 14 10.01 5.48 -1.56
CA SER A 14 8.83 4.82 -0.98
C SER A 14 8.47 5.33 0.41
N GLY A 15 9.46 5.70 1.23
CA GLY A 15 9.26 6.16 2.60
C GLY A 15 8.24 7.29 2.73
N LEU A 16 8.23 8.23 1.77
CA LEU A 16 7.24 9.32 1.74
C LEU A 16 5.80 8.77 1.63
N PHE A 17 5.57 7.84 0.71
CA PHE A 17 4.26 7.23 0.48
C PHE A 17 3.85 6.31 1.61
N VAL A 18 4.79 5.52 2.15
CA VAL A 18 4.53 4.60 3.26
C VAL A 18 4.11 5.37 4.50
N THR A 19 4.81 6.45 4.86
CA THR A 19 4.46 7.26 6.03
C THR A 19 3.03 7.78 5.93
N VAL A 20 2.66 8.39 4.80
CA VAL A 20 1.30 8.92 4.57
C VAL A 20 0.27 7.78 4.59
N ALA A 21 0.53 6.67 3.92
CA ALA A 21 -0.36 5.51 3.91
C ALA A 21 -0.59 4.96 5.33
N MET A 22 0.46 4.84 6.14
CA MET A 22 0.38 4.36 7.51
C MET A 22 -0.41 5.33 8.40
N THR A 23 -0.24 6.64 8.25
CA THR A 23 -1.03 7.64 8.98
C THR A 23 -2.52 7.51 8.69
N PHE A 24 -2.92 7.47 7.41
CA PHE A 24 -4.33 7.38 7.04
C PHE A 24 -4.94 6.01 7.37
N THR A 25 -4.22 4.91 7.14
CA THR A 25 -4.70 3.57 7.50
C THR A 25 -4.80 3.39 9.02
N GLY A 26 -3.86 3.96 9.79
CA GLY A 26 -3.94 3.99 11.25
C GLY A 26 -5.17 4.76 11.74
N ALA A 27 -5.41 5.95 11.19
CA ALA A 27 -6.60 6.75 11.53
C ALA A 27 -7.91 6.01 11.20
N LEU A 28 -8.02 5.42 10.01
CA LEU A 28 -9.19 4.63 9.60
C LEU A 28 -9.44 3.45 10.53
N GLN A 29 -8.40 2.65 10.82
CA GLN A 29 -8.52 1.50 11.72
C GLN A 29 -8.88 1.92 13.15
N GLY A 30 -8.35 3.05 13.62
CA GLY A 30 -8.71 3.63 14.93
C GLY A 30 -10.19 4.02 15.04
N THR A 31 -10.87 4.26 13.92
CA THR A 31 -12.32 4.53 13.88
C THR A 31 -13.18 3.28 13.69
N GLY A 32 -12.57 2.09 13.67
CA GLY A 32 -13.25 0.81 13.41
C GLY A 32 -13.35 0.44 11.92
N ASP A 33 -12.86 1.28 10.99
CA ASP A 33 -12.75 0.93 9.57
C ASP A 33 -11.56 0.00 9.32
N THR A 34 -11.75 -1.29 9.52
CA THR A 34 -10.72 -2.32 9.31
C THR A 34 -10.77 -2.92 7.90
N ARG A 35 -11.98 -3.06 7.34
CA ARG A 35 -12.19 -3.67 6.01
C ARG A 35 -11.62 -2.81 4.88
N GLY A 36 -11.79 -1.49 4.92
CA GLY A 36 -11.24 -0.59 3.90
C GLY A 36 -9.72 -0.72 3.79
N PRO A 37 -8.96 -0.50 4.87
CA PRO A 37 -7.51 -0.69 4.91
C PRO A 37 -7.04 -2.11 4.52
N LEU A 38 -7.81 -3.16 4.84
CA LEU A 38 -7.52 -4.52 4.41
C LEU A 38 -7.54 -4.65 2.88
N TYR A 39 -8.63 -4.25 2.22
CA TYR A 39 -8.73 -4.32 0.76
C TYR A 39 -7.67 -3.47 0.06
N ILE A 40 -7.39 -2.28 0.59
CA ILE A 40 -6.31 -1.43 0.09
C ILE A 40 -4.96 -2.15 0.19
N SER A 41 -4.70 -2.84 1.30
CA SER A 41 -3.43 -3.56 1.51
C SER A 41 -3.28 -4.75 0.55
N ILE A 42 -4.33 -5.55 0.35
CA ILE A 42 -4.32 -6.67 -0.60
C ILE A 42 -4.04 -6.17 -2.03
N LEU A 43 -4.76 -5.12 -2.46
CA LEU A 43 -4.58 -4.56 -3.80
C LEU A 43 -3.16 -4.00 -3.98
N SER A 44 -2.70 -3.20 -3.02
CA SER A 44 -1.42 -2.49 -3.14
C SER A 44 -0.18 -3.35 -2.91
N GLN A 45 -0.25 -4.40 -2.08
CA GLN A 45 0.92 -5.20 -1.72
C GLN A 45 0.98 -6.54 -2.44
N VAL A 46 -0.16 -7.05 -2.94
CA VAL A 46 -0.22 -8.34 -3.63
C VAL A 46 -0.57 -8.13 -5.09
N ILE A 47 -1.77 -7.65 -5.38
CA ILE A 47 -2.31 -7.65 -6.75
C ILE A 47 -1.43 -6.78 -7.67
N ILE A 48 -1.11 -5.55 -7.27
CA ILE A 48 -0.32 -4.64 -8.10
C ILE A 48 1.13 -5.13 -8.27
N PRO A 49 1.89 -5.43 -7.21
CA PRO A 49 3.28 -5.85 -7.39
C PRO A 49 3.41 -7.17 -8.16
N VAL A 50 2.58 -8.17 -7.83
CA VAL A 50 2.61 -9.47 -8.51
C VAL A 50 2.14 -9.32 -9.96
N GLY A 51 1.09 -8.54 -10.21
CA GLY A 51 0.60 -8.28 -11.56
C GLY A 51 1.64 -7.59 -12.44
N LEU A 52 2.32 -6.56 -11.93
CA LEU A 52 3.40 -5.88 -12.64
C LEU A 52 4.56 -6.82 -12.93
N CYS A 53 5.02 -7.59 -11.94
CA CYS A 53 6.09 -8.56 -12.14
C CYS A 53 5.72 -9.63 -13.18
N PHE A 54 4.48 -10.13 -13.14
CA PHE A 54 3.99 -11.13 -14.10
C PHE A 54 3.97 -10.58 -15.53
N ILE A 55 3.44 -9.36 -15.72
CA ILE A 55 3.42 -8.70 -17.03
C ILE A 55 4.83 -8.50 -17.55
N ILE A 56 5.74 -7.96 -16.73
CA ILE A 56 7.13 -7.73 -17.15
C ILE A 56 7.78 -9.06 -17.53
N GLN A 57 7.71 -10.07 -16.66
CA GLN A 57 8.27 -11.41 -16.91
C GLN A 57 7.80 -12.03 -18.23
N SER A 58 6.55 -11.76 -18.64
CA SER A 58 5.99 -12.26 -19.91
C SER A 58 6.54 -11.56 -21.16
N THR A 59 7.21 -10.41 -21.01
CA THR A 59 7.71 -9.57 -22.13
C THR A 59 9.24 -9.58 -22.23
N ARG A 60 9.92 -9.37 -21.11
CA ARG A 60 11.37 -9.48 -20.95
C ARG A 60 11.63 -10.04 -19.54
N GLY A 61 12.60 -10.94 -19.38
CA GLY A 61 12.88 -11.53 -18.07
C GLY A 61 12.98 -10.48 -16.94
N LEU A 62 12.60 -10.87 -15.72
CA LEU A 62 12.60 -9.96 -14.58
C LEU A 62 14.01 -9.56 -14.16
N GLU A 63 14.20 -8.26 -13.99
CA GLU A 63 15.37 -7.69 -13.33
C GLU A 63 15.00 -7.18 -11.93
N ALA A 64 16.00 -7.01 -11.07
CA ALA A 64 15.78 -6.53 -9.71
C ALA A 64 15.11 -5.15 -9.66
N SER A 65 15.46 -4.25 -10.60
CA SER A 65 14.86 -2.93 -10.76
C SER A 65 13.34 -2.99 -10.97
N ASP A 66 12.84 -4.00 -11.68
CA ASP A 66 11.41 -4.20 -11.91
C ASP A 66 10.67 -4.53 -10.62
N ILE A 67 11.29 -5.39 -9.81
CA ILE A 67 10.76 -5.77 -8.50
C ILE A 67 10.72 -4.55 -7.58
N TRP A 68 11.79 -3.75 -7.54
CA TRP A 68 11.83 -2.53 -6.75
C TRP A 68 10.77 -1.52 -7.20
N LEU A 69 10.62 -1.34 -8.51
CA LEU A 69 9.62 -0.45 -9.09
C LEU A 69 8.19 -0.91 -8.77
N ALA A 70 7.92 -2.22 -8.87
CA ALA A 70 6.64 -2.82 -8.50
C ALA A 70 6.29 -2.55 -7.02
N ILE A 71 7.27 -2.61 -6.11
CA ILE A 71 7.12 -2.25 -4.70
C ILE A 71 6.77 -0.76 -4.55
N VAL A 72 7.49 0.15 -5.24
CA VAL A 72 7.18 1.59 -5.19
C VAL A 72 5.75 1.86 -5.67
N PHE A 73 5.31 1.25 -6.77
CA PHE A 73 3.93 1.39 -7.26
C PHE A 73 2.90 0.88 -6.26
N GLY A 74 3.22 -0.21 -5.55
CA GLY A 74 2.41 -0.67 -4.42
C GLY A 74 2.27 0.41 -3.34
N HIS A 75 3.37 1.01 -2.89
CA HIS A 75 3.36 2.08 -1.89
C HIS A 75 2.60 3.33 -2.34
N VAL A 76 2.80 3.78 -3.58
CA VAL A 76 2.07 4.92 -4.17
C VAL A 76 0.57 4.63 -4.19
N THR A 77 0.19 3.43 -4.64
CA THR A 77 -1.22 3.03 -4.68
C THR A 77 -1.82 2.97 -3.28
N ARG A 78 -1.11 2.40 -2.31
CA ARG A 78 -1.54 2.35 -0.92
C ARG A 78 -1.76 3.75 -0.36
N CYS A 79 -0.83 4.68 -0.62
CA CYS A 79 -0.92 6.08 -0.21
C CYS A 79 -2.17 6.75 -0.80
N GLY A 80 -2.31 6.72 -2.13
CA GLY A 80 -3.45 7.34 -2.82
C GLY A 80 -4.79 6.77 -2.36
N LEU A 81 -4.94 5.45 -2.33
CA LEU A 81 -6.20 4.82 -1.92
C LEU A 81 -6.54 5.07 -0.44
N SER A 82 -5.54 5.17 0.44
CA SER A 82 -5.78 5.47 1.86
C SER A 82 -6.27 6.90 2.06
N ILE A 83 -5.67 7.88 1.35
CA ILE A 83 -6.15 9.27 1.33
C ILE A 83 -7.58 9.32 0.81
N LEU A 84 -7.85 8.70 -0.34
CA LEU A 84 -9.18 8.68 -0.94
C LEU A 84 -10.22 8.04 -0.01
N ARG A 85 -9.88 6.89 0.63
CA ARG A 85 -10.78 6.21 1.56
C ARG A 85 -11.08 7.03 2.79
N PHE A 86 -10.13 7.81 3.27
CA PHE A 86 -10.32 8.75 4.37
C PHE A 86 -11.21 9.92 3.94
N GLN A 87 -10.96 10.52 2.79
CA GLN A 87 -11.73 11.66 2.26
C GLN A 87 -13.19 11.29 1.94
N GLN A 88 -13.47 10.03 1.61
CA GLN A 88 -14.85 9.54 1.43
C GLN A 88 -15.73 9.69 2.68
N GLY A 89 -15.14 9.85 3.88
CA GLY A 89 -15.89 10.10 5.11
C GLY A 89 -16.77 8.94 5.60
N LYS A 90 -16.87 7.82 4.85
CA LYS A 90 -17.71 6.65 5.21
C LYS A 90 -17.36 6.06 6.57
N TRP A 91 -16.12 6.24 7.03
CA TRP A 91 -15.66 5.82 8.35
C TRP A 91 -16.43 6.51 9.49
N ARG A 92 -16.97 7.73 9.26
CA ARG A 92 -17.77 8.46 10.25
C ARG A 92 -19.10 7.77 10.61
N ASN A 93 -19.60 6.92 9.73
CA ASN A 93 -20.87 6.21 9.91
C ASN A 93 -20.69 4.83 10.55
N ILE A 94 -19.44 4.42 10.84
CA ILE A 94 -19.16 3.14 11.48
C ILE A 94 -19.50 3.27 12.96
N ARG A 95 -20.48 2.49 13.41
CA ARG A 95 -20.82 2.38 14.83
C ARG A 95 -19.91 1.35 15.48
N ILE A 96 -19.21 1.77 16.52
CA ILE A 96 -18.41 0.89 17.36
C ILE A 96 -19.32 0.45 18.51
N ASP A 97 -19.53 -0.86 18.64
CA ASP A 97 -20.20 -1.40 19.82
C ASP A 97 -19.20 -1.38 20.99
N LEU A 98 -19.56 -0.67 22.06
CA LEU A 98 -18.75 -0.53 23.27
C LEU A 98 -19.21 -1.48 24.38
N THR A 99 -20.21 -2.33 24.11
CA THR A 99 -20.69 -3.30 25.08
C THR A 99 -19.61 -4.35 25.31
N PRO A 100 -19.16 -4.57 26.56
CA PRO A 100 -18.26 -5.68 26.86
C PRO A 100 -18.91 -6.99 26.41
N ALA A 101 -18.14 -7.83 25.72
CA ALA A 101 -18.56 -9.16 25.28
C ALA A 101 -18.90 -10.07 26.47
#